data_AF-A0A366DVZ7-F1
#
_entry.id   AF-A0A366DVZ7-F1
#
_cell.length_a   1.000
_cell.length_b   1.000
_cell.length_c   1.000
_cell.angle_alpha   90.00
_cell.angle_beta   90.00
_cell.angle_gamma   90.00
#
_symmetry.space_group_name_H-M   'P 1'
#
loop_
_entity.id
_entity.type
_entity.pdbx_description
1 polymer ?
#
loop_
_entity_poly.entity_id
_entity_poly.type
_entity_poly.pdbx_seq_one_letter_code
_entity_poly.pdbx_strand_id
1 'polypeptide(L)'
;MVEAMPAWAPQFPQFDLVFGRSDLGHVFMVNGQSGECAVLHPYKAAAKGYGQFSDPEAFAGQVLRERGFGEFVLRLEHVALIRERLGPLTADQVYIAEPYPFLGGSEAPETYSVGEVGVFLDLVAQAHGFA
;
A
#
# COMPACT_ATOMS: atom_id res chain seq x y z
N MET A 1 -5.73 11.75 -6.54
CA MET A 1 -6.41 10.84 -7.49
C MET A 1 -5.87 11.20 -8.86
N VAL A 2 -5.06 10.42 -9.56
CA VAL A 2 -4.86 8.97 -9.62
C VAL A 2 -3.36 8.74 -9.83
N GLU A 3 -2.72 7.96 -8.96
CA GLU A 3 -1.43 7.39 -9.27
C GLU A 3 -1.68 6.16 -10.14
N ALA A 4 -1.21 6.18 -11.39
CA ALA A 4 -1.42 5.07 -12.32
C ALA A 4 -0.55 3.88 -11.88
N MET A 5 -1.17 2.72 -11.66
CA MET A 5 -0.48 1.46 -11.37
C MET A 5 -0.66 0.49 -12.55
N PRO A 6 -0.05 0.75 -13.71
CA PRO A 6 -0.39 0.06 -14.96
C PRO A 6 -0.19 -1.45 -14.89
N ALA A 7 0.86 -1.93 -14.20
CA ALA A 7 1.09 -3.37 -14.04
C ALA A 7 0.11 -4.06 -13.07
N TRP A 8 -0.50 -3.30 -12.16
CA TRP A 8 -1.43 -3.82 -11.15
C TRP A 8 -2.89 -3.75 -11.59
N ALA A 9 -3.26 -2.75 -12.39
CA ALA A 9 -4.64 -2.53 -12.82
C ALA A 9 -5.29 -3.76 -13.51
N PRO A 10 -4.58 -4.52 -14.38
CA PRO A 10 -5.14 -5.72 -14.99
C PRO A 10 -5.47 -6.85 -13.99
N GLN A 11 -4.80 -6.87 -12.83
CA GLN A 11 -5.01 -7.89 -11.80
C GLN A 11 -6.23 -7.57 -10.91
N PHE A 12 -6.61 -6.30 -10.85
CA PHE A 12 -7.74 -5.81 -10.06
C PHE A 12 -8.64 -4.87 -10.88
N PRO A 13 -9.19 -5.35 -12.02
CA PRO A 13 -9.89 -4.51 -12.99
C PRO A 13 -11.19 -3.88 -12.45
N GLN A 14 -11.69 -4.38 -11.32
CA GLN A 14 -12.85 -3.81 -10.64
C GLN A 14 -12.55 -2.50 -9.91
N PHE A 15 -11.29 -2.14 -9.68
CA PHE A 15 -10.91 -0.86 -9.07
C PHE A 15 -10.21 0.02 -10.11
N ASP A 16 -10.79 1.19 -10.38
CA ASP A 16 -10.37 2.11 -11.43
C ASP A 16 -9.64 3.35 -10.91
N LEU A 17 -9.63 3.55 -9.58
CA LEU A 17 -9.06 4.72 -8.95
C LEU A 17 -8.20 4.35 -7.72
N VAL A 18 -7.09 5.07 -7.57
CA VAL A 18 -6.27 5.10 -6.36
C VAL A 18 -6.52 6.41 -5.62
N PHE A 19 -6.83 6.32 -4.33
CA PHE A 19 -7.15 7.48 -3.49
C PHE A 19 -6.20 7.67 -2.30
N GLY A 20 -5.33 6.72 -2.01
CA GLY A 20 -4.36 6.86 -0.93
C GLY A 20 -3.39 5.68 -0.84
N ARG A 21 -2.47 5.78 0.11
CA ARG A 21 -1.50 4.73 0.41
C ARG A 21 -1.00 4.81 1.86
N SER A 22 -0.40 3.73 2.35
CA SER A 22 0.36 3.72 3.60
C SER A 22 1.84 4.08 3.37
N ASP A 23 2.54 4.49 4.43
CA ASP A 23 4.00 4.67 4.44
C ASP A 23 4.79 3.41 4.04
N LEU A 24 4.18 2.22 4.15
CA LEU A 24 4.78 0.92 3.79
C LEU A 24 4.36 0.41 2.39
N GLY A 25 3.77 1.26 1.55
CA GLY A 25 3.46 0.91 0.16
C GLY A 25 2.16 0.15 -0.10
N HIS A 26 1.31 -0.09 0.91
CA HIS A 26 -0.08 -0.53 0.66
C HIS A 26 -0.85 0.56 -0.08
N VAL A 27 -1.64 0.18 -1.08
CA VAL A 27 -2.40 1.13 -1.91
C VAL A 27 -3.89 0.99 -1.67
N PHE A 28 -4.59 2.12 -1.53
CA PHE A 28 -6.03 2.17 -1.32
C PHE A 28 -6.73 2.45 -2.65
N MET A 29 -7.56 1.49 -3.05
CA MET A 29 -8.20 1.44 -4.36
C MET A 29 -9.72 1.53 -4.19
N VAL A 30 -10.39 2.14 -5.15
CA VAL A 30 -11.85 2.24 -5.19
C VAL A 30 -12.39 1.99 -6.59
N ASN A 31 -13.58 1.41 -6.66
CA ASN A 31 -14.41 1.40 -7.86
C ASN A 31 -15.23 2.69 -7.88
N GLY A 32 -14.93 3.59 -8.80
CA GLY A 32 -15.57 4.91 -8.90
C GLY A 32 -17.06 4.86 -9.22
N GLN A 33 -17.58 3.73 -9.71
CA GLN A 33 -19.01 3.57 -10.01
C GLN A 33 -19.79 2.98 -8.83
N SER A 34 -19.25 1.97 -8.15
CA SER A 34 -19.92 1.25 -7.06
C SER A 34 -19.56 1.76 -5.67
N GLY A 35 -18.47 2.52 -5.53
CA GLY A 35 -17.89 2.94 -4.25
C GLY A 35 -17.19 1.81 -3.50
N GLU A 36 -17.01 0.63 -4.11
CA GLU A 36 -16.32 -0.50 -3.48
C GLU A 36 -14.84 -0.19 -3.26
N CYS A 37 -14.36 -0.31 -2.03
CA CYS A 37 -12.98 -0.02 -1.64
C CYS A 37 -12.21 -1.31 -1.31
N ALA A 38 -10.91 -1.29 -1.62
CA ALA A 38 -9.97 -2.34 -1.24
C ALA A 38 -8.59 -1.78 -0.90
N VAL A 39 -7.80 -2.59 -0.20
CA VAL A 39 -6.38 -2.33 0.03
C VAL A 39 -5.53 -3.38 -0.65
N LEU A 40 -4.63 -2.92 -1.52
CA LEU A 40 -3.59 -3.74 -2.13
C LEU A 40 -2.47 -4.00 -1.12
N HIS A 41 -2.06 -5.26 -1.04
CA HIS A 41 -0.88 -5.72 -0.33
C HIS A 41 0.16 -6.19 -1.37
N PRO A 42 1.08 -5.30 -1.81
CA PRO A 42 1.94 -5.59 -2.96
C PRO A 42 2.76 -6.87 -2.79
N TYR A 43 3.41 -7.06 -1.65
CA TYR A 43 4.23 -8.25 -1.37
C TYR A 43 3.45 -9.58 -1.37
N LYS A 44 2.12 -9.54 -1.28
CA LYS A 44 1.25 -10.73 -1.31
C LYS A 44 0.57 -10.91 -2.67
N ALA A 45 0.78 -10.00 -3.62
CA ALA A 45 0.02 -9.92 -4.86
C ALA A 45 -1.51 -10.05 -4.67
N ALA A 46 -2.04 -9.46 -3.59
CA ALA A 46 -3.41 -9.66 -3.17
C ALA A 46 -4.05 -8.35 -2.69
N ALA A 47 -5.37 -8.24 -2.86
CA ALA A 47 -6.16 -7.14 -2.33
C ALA A 47 -7.21 -7.65 -1.34
N LYS A 48 -7.44 -6.90 -0.26
CA LYS A 48 -8.54 -7.14 0.68
C LYS A 48 -9.63 -6.11 0.44
N GLY A 49 -10.83 -6.57 0.10
CA GLY A 49 -12.03 -5.74 -0.03
C GLY A 49 -12.58 -5.33 1.33
N TYR A 50 -13.11 -4.11 1.41
CA TYR A 50 -13.74 -3.53 2.60
C TYR A 50 -15.22 -3.16 2.38
N GLY A 51 -15.77 -3.46 1.20
CA GLY A 51 -17.14 -3.11 0.85
C GLY A 51 -17.27 -1.69 0.31
N GLN A 52 -18.50 -1.19 0.25
CA GLN A 52 -18.82 0.11 -0.36
C GLN A 52 -18.75 1.24 0.66
N PHE A 53 -18.21 2.38 0.22
CA PHE A 53 -18.14 3.62 0.98
C PHE A 53 -18.67 4.77 0.15
N SER A 54 -19.26 5.78 0.81
CA SER A 54 -19.75 6.99 0.14
C SER A 54 -18.62 7.83 -0.45
N ASP A 55 -17.46 7.81 0.20
CA ASP A 55 -16.30 8.62 -0.12
C ASP A 55 -15.05 8.10 0.61
N PRO A 56 -13.84 8.55 0.23
CA PRO A 56 -12.59 8.18 0.90
C PRO A 56 -12.51 8.53 2.40
N GLU A 57 -13.24 9.55 2.86
CA GLU A 57 -13.22 9.97 4.26
C GLU A 57 -14.02 8.98 5.13
N ALA A 58 -15.15 8.48 4.62
CA ALA A 58 -15.92 7.41 5.24
C ALA A 58 -15.09 6.13 5.34
N PHE A 59 -14.34 5.78 4.29
CA PHE A 59 -13.37 4.69 4.33
C PHE A 59 -12.34 4.91 5.43
N ALA A 60 -11.69 6.08 5.46
CA ALA A 60 -10.68 6.40 6.45
C ALA A 60 -11.23 6.34 7.89
N GLY A 61 -12.42 6.88 8.11
CA GLY A 61 -13.08 6.92 9.42
C GLY A 61 -13.50 5.55 9.96
N GLN A 62 -13.74 4.57 9.09
CA GLN A 62 -14.15 3.22 9.50
C GLN A 62 -12.95 2.25 9.49
N VAL A 63 -12.24 2.16 8.37
CA VAL A 63 -11.21 1.13 8.14
C VAL A 63 -9.93 1.42 8.91
N LEU A 64 -9.49 2.69 9.02
CA LEU A 64 -8.29 3.01 9.81
C LEU A 64 -8.48 2.75 11.31
N ARG A 65 -9.73 2.67 11.77
CA ARG A 65 -10.09 2.39 13.17
C ARG A 65 -10.24 0.89 13.44
N GLU A 66 -10.26 0.05 12.42
CA GLU A 66 -10.26 -1.41 12.62
C GLU A 66 -8.92 -1.82 13.24
N ARG A 67 -8.98 -2.54 14.36
CA ARG A 67 -7.80 -2.97 15.12
C ARG A 67 -6.75 -3.65 14.22
N GLY A 68 -7.19 -4.56 13.36
CA GLY A 68 -6.29 -5.26 12.44
C GLY A 68 -5.68 -4.35 11.37
N PHE A 69 -6.34 -3.26 10.97
CA PHE A 69 -5.79 -2.37 9.96
C PHE A 69 -4.58 -1.60 10.48
N GLY A 70 -4.68 -1.05 11.69
CA GLY A 70 -3.57 -0.39 12.36
C GLY A 70 -2.39 -1.32 12.58
N GLU A 71 -2.66 -2.55 13.04
CA GLU A 71 -1.64 -3.56 13.36
C GLU A 71 -0.94 -4.13 12.11
N PHE A 72 -1.64 -4.30 10.98
CA PHE A 72 -1.08 -5.00 9.81
C PHE A 72 -0.78 -4.11 8.59
N VAL A 73 -1.47 -2.97 8.43
CA VAL A 73 -1.32 -2.09 7.26
C VAL A 73 -0.53 -0.83 7.62
N LEU A 74 -0.95 -0.12 8.67
CA LEU A 74 -0.30 1.13 9.07
C LEU A 74 0.98 0.89 9.87
N ARG A 75 0.96 -0.08 10.78
CA ARG A 75 2.08 -0.43 11.69
C ARG A 75 2.72 0.82 12.30
N LEU A 76 1.92 1.69 12.92
CA LEU A 76 2.34 3.06 13.30
C LEU A 76 3.62 3.10 14.16
N GLU A 77 3.76 2.20 15.13
CA GLU A 77 4.99 2.10 15.94
C GLU A 77 6.21 1.69 15.10
N HIS A 78 6.02 0.72 14.19
CA HIS A 78 7.06 0.27 13.26
C HIS A 78 7.51 1.38 12.33
N VAL A 79 6.54 2.10 11.75
CA VAL A 79 6.80 3.26 10.87
C VAL A 79 7.51 4.37 11.63
N ALA A 80 7.17 4.62 12.91
CA ALA A 80 7.86 5.58 13.73
C ALA A 80 9.36 5.24 13.89
N LEU A 81 9.68 3.97 14.18
CA LEU A 81 11.07 3.50 14.29
C LEU A 81 11.84 3.64 12.97
N ILE A 82 11.21 3.34 11.84
CA ILE A 82 11.83 3.54 10.52
C ILE A 82 12.06 5.03 10.26
N ARG A 83 11.07 5.88 10.55
CA ARG A 83 11.11 7.32 10.34
C ARG A 83 12.18 8.01 11.18
N GLU A 84 12.40 7.57 12.42
CA GLU A 84 13.50 8.06 13.26
C GLU A 84 14.87 7.86 12.59
N ARG A 85 15.03 6.78 11.83
CA ARG A 85 16.29 6.44 11.16
C ARG A 85 16.43 7.08 9.78
N LEU A 86 15.38 7.05 8.97
CA LEU A 86 15.42 7.44 7.55
C LEU A 86 14.89 8.86 7.28
N GLY A 87 14.26 9.48 8.27
CA GLY A 87 13.56 10.77 8.11
C GLY A 87 12.16 10.62 7.52
N PRO A 88 11.41 11.72 7.42
CA PRO A 88 10.04 11.72 6.89
C PRO A 88 10.02 11.46 5.37
N LEU A 89 8.94 10.85 4.90
CA LEU A 89 8.68 10.64 3.47
C LEU A 89 8.20 11.93 2.79
N THR A 90 8.53 12.09 1.51
CA THR A 90 7.83 13.04 0.62
C THR A 90 6.52 12.45 0.12
N ALA A 91 5.75 13.27 -0.62
CA ALA A 91 4.44 12.92 -1.15
C ALA A 91 4.43 11.76 -2.16
N ASP A 92 5.59 11.31 -2.66
CA ASP A 92 5.72 10.22 -3.64
C ASP A 92 6.59 9.05 -3.13
N GLN A 93 7.00 9.10 -1.86
CA GLN A 93 7.86 8.10 -1.26
C GLN A 93 7.13 7.12 -0.35
N VAL A 94 7.78 5.96 -0.16
CA VAL A 94 7.43 4.89 0.78
C VAL A 94 8.69 4.30 1.42
N TYR A 95 8.54 3.68 2.58
CA TYR A 95 9.56 2.82 3.16
C TYR A 95 9.45 1.41 2.58
N ILE A 96 10.57 0.90 2.05
CA ILE A 96 10.65 -0.38 1.33
C ILE A 96 11.49 -1.35 2.15
N ALA A 97 10.99 -2.55 2.43
CA ALA A 97 11.76 -3.58 3.12
C ALA A 97 12.82 -4.18 2.18
N GLU A 98 14.07 -4.27 2.64
CA GLU A 98 15.19 -4.85 1.90
C GLU A 98 15.88 -6.00 2.68
N PRO A 99 15.94 -7.23 2.15
CA PRO A 99 15.31 -7.65 0.90
C PRO A 99 13.78 -7.69 1.03
N TYR A 100 13.07 -7.83 -0.10
CA TYR A 100 11.61 -7.97 -0.06
C TYR A 100 11.19 -9.18 0.80
N PRO A 101 10.05 -9.11 1.52
CA PRO A 101 9.65 -10.17 2.44
C PRO A 101 9.46 -11.53 1.75
N PHE A 102 8.95 -11.54 0.52
CA PHE A 102 8.80 -12.76 -0.29
C PHE A 102 10.14 -13.36 -0.76
N LEU A 103 11.26 -12.65 -0.57
CA LEU A 103 12.63 -13.15 -0.77
C LEU A 103 13.33 -13.50 0.56
N GLY A 104 12.59 -13.54 1.68
CA GLY A 104 13.14 -13.81 3.01
C GLY A 104 13.55 -12.57 3.81
N GLY A 105 13.09 -11.38 3.41
CA GLY A 105 13.25 -10.15 4.19
C GLY A 105 12.60 -10.23 5.57
N SER A 106 13.26 -9.65 6.58
CA SER A 106 12.79 -9.69 7.96
C SER A 106 11.73 -8.65 8.30
N GLU A 107 11.62 -7.60 7.50
CA GLU A 107 10.81 -6.41 7.82
C GLU A 107 11.18 -5.77 9.17
N ALA A 108 12.42 -5.91 9.62
CA ALA A 108 12.90 -5.22 10.81
C ALA A 108 13.16 -3.72 10.50
N PRO A 109 12.93 -2.77 11.43
CA PRO A 109 13.03 -1.34 11.13
C PRO A 109 14.36 -0.92 10.48
N GLU A 110 15.46 -1.58 10.83
CA GLU A 110 16.81 -1.38 10.31
C GLU A 110 17.04 -1.90 8.88
N THR A 111 16.11 -2.67 8.32
CA THR A 111 16.24 -3.25 6.97
C THR A 111 15.46 -2.47 5.91
N TYR A 112 14.90 -1.32 6.25
CA TYR A 112 14.17 -0.48 5.30
C TYR A 112 15.08 0.51 4.56
N SER A 113 14.67 0.86 3.35
CA SER A 113 15.17 2.00 2.58
C SER A 113 14.01 2.93 2.19
N VAL A 114 14.30 4.11 1.65
CA VAL A 114 13.29 5.02 1.08
C VAL A 114 13.33 4.87 -0.43
N GLY A 115 12.16 4.80 -1.07
CA GLY A 115 12.05 4.81 -2.52
C GLY A 115 10.75 5.43 -3.01
N GLU A 116 10.70 5.74 -4.31
CA GLU A 116 9.52 6.26 -4.98
C GLU A 116 8.47 5.16 -5.14
N VAL A 117 7.22 5.46 -4.80
CA VAL A 117 6.16 4.45 -4.71
C VAL A 117 5.81 3.84 -6.08
N GLY A 118 5.80 4.62 -7.15
CA GLY A 118 5.59 4.09 -8.50
C GLY A 118 6.64 3.05 -8.89
N VAL A 119 7.92 3.36 -8.64
CA VAL A 119 9.04 2.44 -8.91
C VAL A 119 8.94 1.19 -8.04
N PHE A 120 8.62 1.35 -6.75
CA PHE A 120 8.39 0.24 -5.84
C PHE A 120 7.30 -0.70 -6.37
N LEU A 121 6.14 -0.16 -6.76
CA LEU A 121 5.02 -0.93 -7.27
C LEU A 121 5.39 -1.65 -8.57
N ASP A 122 6.11 -1.01 -9.48
CA ASP A 122 6.56 -1.64 -10.73
C ASP A 122 7.55 -2.79 -10.47
N LEU A 123 8.51 -2.60 -9.55
CA LEU A 123 9.47 -3.66 -9.20
C LEU A 123 8.80 -4.85 -8.54
N VAL A 124 7.86 -4.61 -7.62
CA VAL A 124 7.11 -5.69 -6.96
C VAL A 124 6.20 -6.41 -7.95
N ALA A 125 5.55 -5.68 -8.87
CA ALA A 125 4.77 -6.28 -9.95
C ALA A 125 5.62 -7.21 -10.83
N GLN A 126 6.80 -6.75 -11.26
CA GLN A 126 7.75 -7.56 -12.03
C GLN A 126 8.20 -8.80 -11.26
N ALA A 127 8.46 -8.68 -9.95
CA ALA A 127 8.84 -9.82 -9.11
C ALA A 127 7.71 -10.87 -8.98
N HIS A 128 6.45 -10.45 -9.12
CA HIS A 128 5.30 -11.34 -9.21
C HIS A 128 5.00 -11.85 -10.64
N GLY A 129 5.74 -11.38 -11.66
CA GLY A 129 5.54 -11.77 -13.05
C GLY A 129 4.42 -11.02 -13.77
N PHE A 130 4.02 -9.86 -13.27
CA PHE A 130 3.05 -8.99 -13.95
C PHE A 130 3.75 -8.17 -15.04
N ALA A 131 3.01 -7.91 -16.12
CA ALA A 131 3.48 -7.19 -17.32
C ALA A 131 2.73 -5.87 -17.49
#